data_AF-A0A2D6R652-F1
#
_entry.id   AF-A0A2D6R652-F1
#
_cell.length_a   1.000
_cell.length_b   1.000
_cell.length_c   1.000
_cell.angle_alpha   90.00
_cell.angle_beta   90.00
_cell.angle_gamma   90.00
#
_symmetry.space_group_name_H-M   'P 1'
#
loop_
_entity.id
_entity.type
_entity.pdbx_description
1 polymer ?
#
loop_
_entity_poly.entity_id
_entity_poly.type
_entity_poly.pdbx_seq_one_letter_code
_entity_poly.pdbx_strand_id
1 'polypeptide(L)'
;MKCKTFLAELIFWLHFPVVFMTFIPFFVPRSIWPGKVSFQFWYVLFLIATQVGMGLYMMKYRKFGLVCPMTTVTQRLRGHKVCMKENHDHGCIREFSERIGVKLNAKAVLALTLFILAAVVVQYIWFR
;
A
#
# COMPACT_ATOMS: atom_id res chain seq x y z
N MET A 1 13.25 -4.51 24.19
CA MET A 1 12.01 -3.79 23.76
C MET A 1 12.29 -2.64 22.80
N LYS A 2 13.24 -1.73 23.05
CA LYS A 2 13.54 -0.56 22.18
C LYS A 2 13.83 -0.89 20.69
N CYS A 3 14.55 -1.99 20.41
CA CYS A 3 14.94 -2.35 19.05
C CYS A 3 13.77 -2.84 18.15
N LYS A 4 12.78 -3.54 18.72
CA LYS A 4 11.58 -3.99 17.96
C LYS A 4 10.70 -2.81 17.54
N THR A 5 10.60 -1.81 18.41
CA THR A 5 9.88 -0.56 18.12
C THR A 5 10.60 0.26 17.05
N PHE A 6 11.92 0.36 17.12
CA PHE A 6 12.72 1.04 16.09
C PHE A 6 12.57 0.37 14.71
N LEU A 7 12.67 -0.96 14.64
CA LEU A 7 12.51 -1.70 13.38
C LEU A 7 11.10 -1.59 12.81
N ALA A 8 10.07 -1.63 13.66
CA ALA A 8 8.69 -1.41 13.23
C ALA A 8 8.50 -0.02 12.61
N GLU A 9 9.13 0.99 13.20
CA GLU A 9 9.09 2.37 12.72
C GLU A 9 9.86 2.53 11.41
N LEU A 10 11.04 1.90 11.28
CA LEU A 10 11.79 1.89 10.02
C LEU A 10 10.97 1.28 8.87
N ILE A 11 10.32 0.13 9.11
CA ILE A 11 9.47 -0.52 8.11
C ILE A 11 8.25 0.34 7.79
N PHE A 12 7.67 1.04 8.78
CA PHE A 12 6.61 2.01 8.54
C PHE A 12 7.09 3.11 7.58
N TRP A 13 8.26 3.72 7.85
CA TRP A 13 8.84 4.74 6.97
C TRP A 13 9.20 4.22 5.57
N LEU A 14 9.55 2.94 5.44
CA LEU A 14 9.82 2.31 4.15
C LEU A 14 8.58 2.22 3.25
N HIS A 15 7.36 2.31 3.79
CA HIS A 15 6.16 2.37 2.96
C HIS A 15 6.07 3.67 2.16
N PHE A 16 6.68 4.77 2.63
CA PHE A 16 6.55 6.05 1.94
C PHE A 16 7.15 6.03 0.55
N PRO A 17 8.41 5.57 0.33
CA PRO A 17 8.92 5.37 -1.02
C PRO A 17 8.00 4.53 -1.91
N VAL A 18 7.36 3.50 -1.36
CA VAL A 18 6.42 2.63 -2.08
C VAL A 18 5.17 3.41 -2.52
N VAL A 19 4.58 4.17 -1.60
CA VAL A 19 3.42 5.03 -1.88
C VAL A 19 3.81 6.13 -2.86
N PHE A 20 4.95 6.81 -2.67
CA PHE A 20 5.44 7.86 -3.55
C PHE A 20 5.68 7.36 -4.97
N MET A 21 6.31 6.19 -5.15
CA MET A 21 6.50 5.58 -6.48
C MET A 21 5.20 5.21 -7.18
N THR A 22 4.09 5.11 -6.43
CA THR A 22 2.75 4.95 -7.02
C THR A 22 2.24 6.26 -7.65
N PHE A 23 2.58 7.42 -7.07
CA PHE A 23 2.05 8.73 -7.48
C PHE A 23 3.00 9.55 -8.37
N ILE A 24 4.30 9.58 -8.04
CA ILE A 24 5.32 10.39 -8.74
C ILE A 24 5.29 10.20 -10.27
N PRO A 25 5.17 8.97 -10.81
CA PRO A 25 5.18 8.78 -12.26
C PRO A 25 4.01 9.45 -13.00
N PHE A 26 2.91 9.82 -12.32
CA PHE A 26 1.85 10.64 -12.94
C PHE A 26 2.35 12.04 -13.32
N PHE A 27 3.21 12.63 -12.49
CA PHE A 27 3.67 14.02 -12.64
C PHE A 27 4.95 14.17 -13.47
N VAL A 28 5.74 13.11 -13.60
CA VAL A 28 6.97 13.14 -14.40
C VAL A 28 6.63 13.07 -15.89
N PRO A 29 7.00 14.03 -16.75
CA PRO A 29 6.71 13.94 -18.18
C PRO A 29 7.49 12.81 -18.86
N ARG A 30 6.94 12.27 -19.96
CA ARG A 30 7.57 11.17 -20.73
C ARG A 30 8.90 11.53 -21.36
N SER A 31 9.13 12.80 -21.65
CA SER A 31 10.41 13.30 -22.13
C SER A 31 11.55 13.02 -21.14
N ILE A 32 11.25 13.03 -19.83
CA ILE A 32 12.23 12.74 -18.76
C ILE A 32 12.28 11.24 -18.48
N TRP A 33 11.13 10.56 -18.49
CA TRP A 33 11.06 9.11 -18.25
C TRP A 33 10.15 8.41 -19.27
N PRO A 34 10.73 7.96 -20.42
CA PRO A 34 9.96 7.37 -21.51
C PRO A 34 9.21 6.09 -21.09
N GLY A 35 9.84 5.26 -20.27
CA GLY A 35 9.27 4.00 -19.78
C GLY A 35 8.31 4.11 -18.59
N LYS A 36 7.99 5.33 -18.12
CA LYS A 36 7.26 5.53 -16.85
C LYS A 36 5.90 4.84 -16.81
N VAL A 37 5.19 4.78 -17.93
CA VAL A 37 3.82 4.25 -17.98
C VAL A 37 3.82 2.74 -17.85
N SER A 38 4.69 2.06 -18.59
CA SER A 38 4.90 0.62 -18.43
C SER A 38 5.39 0.29 -17.02
N PHE A 39 6.37 1.05 -16.51
CA PHE A 39 6.85 0.87 -15.15
C PHE A 39 5.73 1.02 -14.12
N GLN A 40 4.96 2.11 -14.17
CA GLN A 40 3.90 2.41 -13.21
C GLN A 40 2.79 1.36 -13.25
N PHE A 41 2.40 0.90 -14.44
CA PHE A 41 1.41 -0.16 -14.59
C PHE A 41 1.85 -1.46 -13.88
N TRP A 42 3.04 -1.97 -14.21
CA TRP A 42 3.56 -3.20 -13.62
C TRP A 42 3.81 -3.05 -12.12
N TYR A 43 4.28 -1.88 -11.70
CA TYR A 43 4.50 -1.56 -10.30
C TYR A 43 3.19 -1.59 -9.49
N VAL A 44 2.14 -0.91 -9.95
CA VAL A 44 0.83 -0.91 -9.29
C VAL A 44 0.21 -2.30 -9.29
N LEU A 45 0.32 -3.03 -10.40
CA LEU A 45 -0.17 -4.41 -10.49
C LEU A 45 0.54 -5.32 -9.48
N PHE A 46 1.86 -5.19 -9.34
CA PHE A 46 2.64 -5.93 -8.33
C PHE A 46 2.20 -5.58 -6.90
N LEU A 47 1.99 -4.29 -6.59
CA LEU A 47 1.50 -3.87 -5.28
C LEU A 47 0.11 -4.45 -4.97
N ILE A 48 -0.80 -4.49 -5.93
CA ILE A 48 -2.12 -5.09 -5.73
C ILE A 48 -2.00 -6.60 -5.58
N ALA A 49 -1.22 -7.27 -6.45
CA ALA A 49 -1.02 -8.71 -6.38
C ALA A 49 -0.44 -9.16 -5.02
N THR A 50 0.53 -8.41 -4.47
CA THR A 50 1.09 -8.69 -3.15
C THR A 50 0.07 -8.46 -2.02
N GLN A 51 -0.78 -7.44 -2.11
CA GLN A 51 -1.85 -7.20 -1.14
C GLN A 51 -2.96 -8.27 -1.21
N VAL A 52 -3.34 -8.69 -2.41
CA VAL A 52 -4.29 -9.79 -2.63
C VAL A 52 -3.70 -11.10 -2.13
N GLY A 53 -2.45 -11.41 -2.47
CA GLY A 53 -1.75 -12.61 -2.00
C GLY A 53 -1.68 -12.68 -0.48
N MET A 54 -1.43 -11.54 0.18
CA MET A 54 -1.48 -11.45 1.64
C MET A 54 -2.91 -11.60 2.17
N GLY A 55 -3.90 -10.98 1.54
CA GLY A 55 -5.31 -11.16 1.87
C GLY A 55 -5.76 -12.62 1.78
N LEU A 56 -5.32 -13.35 0.75
CA LEU A 56 -5.54 -14.78 0.59
C LEU A 56 -4.85 -15.58 1.69
N TYR A 57 -3.59 -15.26 2.03
CA TYR A 57 -2.90 -15.88 3.16
C TYR A 57 -3.65 -15.67 4.48
N MET A 58 -4.30 -14.52 4.66
CA MET A 58 -5.10 -14.21 5.85
C MET A 58 -6.43 -14.96 5.92
N MET A 59 -6.91 -15.58 4.82
CA MET A 59 -8.14 -16.36 4.84
C MET A 59 -8.08 -17.54 5.83
N LYS A 60 -6.89 -18.08 6.11
CA LYS A 60 -6.70 -19.10 7.16
C LYS A 60 -7.10 -18.62 8.56
N TYR A 61 -7.18 -17.30 8.76
CA TYR A 61 -7.67 -16.65 9.98
C TYR A 61 -9.10 -16.12 9.84
N ARG A 62 -9.86 -16.59 8.85
CA ARG A 62 -11.26 -16.22 8.56
C ARG A 62 -11.48 -14.73 8.31
N LYS A 63 -10.47 -14.01 7.81
CA LYS A 63 -10.57 -12.60 7.44
C LYS A 63 -9.97 -12.38 6.06
N PHE A 64 -10.79 -11.91 5.12
CA PHE A 64 -10.36 -11.53 3.78
C PHE A 64 -10.43 -10.00 3.62
N GLY A 65 -9.39 -9.43 3.02
CA GLY A 65 -9.29 -8.01 2.72
C GLY A 65 -7.98 -7.70 2.00
N LEU A 66 -7.87 -6.54 1.37
CA LEU A 66 -6.59 -6.06 0.84
C LEU A 66 -5.69 -5.69 2.01
N VAL A 67 -4.71 -6.56 2.30
CA VAL A 67 -3.82 -6.41 3.45
C VAL A 67 -2.43 -6.07 2.94
N CYS A 68 -1.89 -4.94 3.40
CA CYS A 68 -0.50 -4.60 3.10
C CYS A 68 0.44 -5.55 3.87
N PRO A 69 1.34 -6.29 3.18
CA PRO A 69 2.29 -7.18 3.84
C PRO A 69 3.18 -6.43 4.84
N MET A 70 3.67 -5.26 4.45
CA MET A 70 4.55 -4.45 5.29
C MET A 70 3.83 -3.93 6.54
N THR A 71 2.55 -3.55 6.45
CA THR A 71 1.76 -3.18 7.63
C THR A 71 1.58 -4.37 8.58
N THR A 72 1.33 -5.58 8.04
CA THR A 72 1.28 -6.80 8.87
C THR A 72 2.61 -7.05 9.60
N VAL A 73 3.75 -6.86 8.92
CA VAL A 73 5.07 -7.01 9.53
C VAL A 73 5.28 -5.98 10.64
N THR A 74 4.96 -4.71 10.40
CA THR A 74 5.05 -3.63 11.39
C THR A 74 4.22 -3.94 12.64
N GLN A 75 2.96 -4.35 12.46
CA GLN A 75 2.07 -4.69 13.57
C GLN A 75 2.55 -5.93 14.35
N ARG A 76 3.08 -6.94 13.65
CA ARG A 76 3.70 -8.11 14.30
C ARG A 76 4.92 -7.73 15.13
N LEU A 77 5.76 -6.80 14.65
CA LEU A 77 6.91 -6.30 15.40
C LEU A 77 6.50 -5.48 16.64
N ARG A 78 5.35 -4.80 16.58
CA ARG A 78 4.72 -4.12 17.72
C ARG A 78 4.01 -5.06 18.70
N GLY A 79 4.00 -6.37 18.42
CA GLY A 79 3.43 -7.39 19.30
C GLY A 79 1.97 -7.75 19.02
N HIS A 80 1.37 -7.18 17.96
CA HIS A 80 0.01 -7.53 17.57
C HIS A 80 -0.03 -8.90 16.88
N LYS A 81 -1.09 -9.67 17.15
CA LYS A 81 -1.35 -10.93 16.45
C LYS A 81 -1.80 -10.62 15.03
N VAL A 82 -1.42 -11.49 14.09
CA VAL A 82 -1.73 -11.37 12.66
C VAL A 82 -3.25 -11.28 12.40
N CYS A 83 -4.07 -11.91 13.23
CA CYS A 83 -5.54 -11.91 13.12
C CYS A 83 -6.25 -10.69 13.74
N MET A 84 -5.54 -9.74 14.37
CA MET A 84 -6.18 -8.58 14.98
C MET A 84 -6.70 -7.58 13.93
N LYS A 85 -7.66 -6.73 14.31
CA LYS A 85 -8.33 -5.79 13.38
C LYS A 85 -7.36 -4.77 12.78
N GLU A 86 -6.29 -4.47 13.51
CA GLU A 86 -5.21 -3.55 13.15
C GLU A 86 -4.42 -4.01 11.91
N ASN A 87 -4.56 -5.27 11.46
CA ASN A 87 -3.95 -5.72 10.19
C ASN A 87 -4.90 -5.65 8.99
N HIS A 88 -6.20 -5.44 9.23
CA HIS A 88 -7.24 -5.47 8.19
C HIS A 88 -7.84 -4.09 7.95
N ASP A 89 -7.99 -3.29 9.01
CA ASP A 89 -8.63 -1.97 8.93
C ASP A 89 -7.61 -0.81 9.03
N HIS A 90 -6.36 -1.12 9.39
CA HIS A 90 -5.25 -0.15 9.49
C HIS A 90 -4.25 -0.43 8.37
N GLY A 91 -4.27 0.38 7.32
CA GLY A 91 -3.21 0.44 6.31
C GLY A 91 -2.25 1.59 6.59
N CYS A 92 -1.07 1.58 5.97
CA CYS A 92 -0.08 2.66 6.09
C CYS A 92 -0.67 4.06 5.82
N ILE A 93 -1.55 4.20 4.82
CA ILE A 93 -2.18 5.48 4.49
C ILE A 93 -3.08 5.97 5.64
N ARG A 94 -3.81 5.06 6.29
CA ARG A 94 -4.65 5.39 7.44
C ARG A 94 -3.80 5.73 8.67
N GLU A 95 -2.79 4.92 8.99
CA GLU A 95 -1.88 5.19 10.11
C GLU A 95 -1.15 6.52 9.91
N PHE A 96 -0.69 6.83 8.69
CA PHE A 96 -0.09 8.11 8.38
C PHE A 96 -1.09 9.26 8.53
N SER A 97 -2.31 9.11 7.99
CA SER A 97 -3.35 10.13 8.09
C SER A 97 -3.71 10.42 9.54
N GLU A 98 -3.86 9.39 10.37
CA GLU A 98 -4.12 9.54 11.80
C GLU A 98 -2.98 10.26 12.52
N ARG A 99 -1.71 10.02 12.15
CA ARG A 99 -0.53 10.74 12.69
C ARG A 99 -0.53 12.23 12.36
N ILE A 100 -1.09 12.63 11.21
CA ILE A 100 -1.22 14.04 10.81
C ILE A 100 -2.57 14.65 11.22
N GLY A 101 -3.37 13.94 12.02
CA GLY A 101 -4.65 14.42 12.55
C GLY A 101 -5.86 14.23 11.62
N VAL A 102 -5.70 13.51 10.52
CA VAL A 102 -6.75 13.26 9.52
C VAL A 102 -7.30 11.84 9.64
N LYS A 103 -8.60 11.70 9.94
CA LYS A 103 -9.27 10.39 9.97
C LYS A 103 -9.75 10.00 8.58
N LEU A 104 -8.99 9.15 7.89
CA LEU A 104 -9.44 8.56 6.63
C LEU A 104 -10.29 7.32 6.86
N ASN A 105 -11.45 7.27 6.20
CA ASN A 105 -12.28 6.07 6.14
C ASN A 105 -11.62 5.02 5.22
N ALA A 106 -11.60 3.75 5.65
CA ALA A 106 -11.08 2.63 4.86
C ALA A 106 -11.69 2.56 3.44
N LYS A 107 -12.98 2.93 3.29
CA LYS A 107 -13.64 2.99 1.98
C LYS A 107 -13.03 4.05 1.05
N ALA A 108 -12.59 5.18 1.60
CA ALA A 108 -11.95 6.24 0.81
C ALA A 108 -10.56 5.78 0.31
N VAL A 109 -9.81 5.07 1.15
CA VAL A 109 -8.51 4.48 0.77
C VAL A 109 -8.70 3.45 -0.34
N LEU A 110 -9.69 2.56 -0.20
CA LEU A 110 -10.02 1.59 -1.24
C LEU A 110 -10.43 2.27 -2.56
N ALA A 111 -11.31 3.27 -2.50
CA ALA A 111 -11.72 4.03 -3.68
C ALA A 111 -10.54 4.70 -4.37
N LEU A 112 -9.60 5.28 -3.62
CA LEU A 112 -8.37 5.84 -4.15
C LEU A 112 -7.50 4.78 -4.84
N THR A 113 -7.33 3.61 -4.22
CA THR A 113 -6.57 2.50 -4.82
C THR A 113 -7.20 2.02 -6.13
N LEU A 114 -8.53 1.87 -6.17
CA LEU A 114 -9.25 1.48 -7.39
C LEU A 114 -9.16 2.55 -8.48
N PHE A 115 -9.24 3.83 -8.10
CA PHE A 115 -9.07 4.94 -9.02
C PHE A 115 -7.66 4.95 -9.64
N ILE A 116 -6.62 4.79 -8.82
CA ILE A 116 -5.23 4.70 -9.31
C ILE A 116 -5.09 3.52 -10.26
N LEU A 117 -5.63 2.35 -9.91
CA LEU A 117 -5.62 1.17 -10.78
C LEU A 117 -6.28 1.46 -12.13
N ALA A 118 -7.48 2.02 -12.13
CA ALA A 118 -8.18 2.37 -13.37
C ALA A 118 -7.38 3.37 -14.19
N ALA A 119 -6.81 4.39 -13.56
CA ALA A 119 -5.99 5.40 -14.22
C ALA A 119 -4.74 4.80 -14.87
N VAL A 120 -3.99 3.93 -14.17
CA VAL A 120 -2.79 3.29 -14.76
C VAL A 120 -3.14 2.29 -15.85
N VAL A 121 -4.28 1.59 -15.76
CA VAL A 121 -4.76 0.69 -16.82
C VAL A 121 -5.11 1.47 -18.08
N VAL A 122 -5.88 2.55 -17.95
CA VAL A 122 -6.21 3.44 -19.08
C VAL A 122 -4.92 4.06 -19.65
N GLN A 123 -4.01 4.52 -18.79
CA GLN A 123 -2.76 5.10 -19.25
C GLN A 123 -1.91 4.07 -20.03
N TYR A 124 -1.87 2.83 -19.55
CA TYR A 124 -1.13 1.74 -20.20
C TYR A 124 -1.75 1.31 -21.53
N ILE A 125 -3.08 1.25 -21.64
CA ILE A 125 -3.72 0.80 -22.89
C ILE A 125 -3.68 1.90 -23.96
N TRP A 126 -3.95 3.16 -23.60
CA TRP A 126 -4.09 4.24 -24.59
C TRP A 126 -2.81 4.99 -24.91
N PHE A 127 -1.82 4.95 -24.02
CA PHE A 127 -0.62 5.74 -24.21
C PHE A 127 0.65 4.89 -24.24
N ARG A 128 0.62 3.55 -24.33
CA ARG A 128 1.87 2.78 -24.42
C ARG A 128 2.78 3.22 -25.56
#